data_AF-A0A9P1I367-F1
#
_entry.id   AF-A0A9P1I367-F1
#
_cell.length_a   1.000
_cell.length_b   1.000
_cell.length_c   1.000
_cell.angle_alpha   90.00
_cell.angle_beta   90.00
_cell.angle_gamma   90.00
#
_symmetry.space_group_name_H-M   'P 1'
#
loop_
_entity.id
_entity.type
_entity.pdbx_description
1 polymer ?
#
loop_
_entity_poly.entity_id
_entity_poly.type
_entity_poly.pdbx_seq_one_letter_code
_entity_poly.pdbx_strand_id
1 'polypeptide(L)'
;MKIYIIFLIFETYYISAFSGLHEAEVGKSTVIEFSREKIRGFSRIFENGTKQIYDLNGNYWKDENGNPVGNSGNYIFTPPGSLLIKKVTKSDAAHYNHIPWNLQDLTISPPGVQIDPGQTGIFLHVF
;
A
#
# COMPACT_ATOMS: atom_id res chain seq x y z
N MET A 1 34.28 21.53 6.65
CA MET A 1 33.65 20.20 6.44
C MET A 1 32.15 20.38 6.57
N LYS A 2 31.38 20.30 5.47
CA LYS A 2 29.92 20.52 5.50
C LYS A 2 29.26 19.21 5.91
N ILE A 3 28.64 19.19 7.09
CA ILE A 3 27.82 18.07 7.56
C ILE A 3 26.44 18.23 6.92
N TYR A 4 26.07 17.29 6.04
CA TYR A 4 24.72 17.18 5.52
C TYR A 4 23.91 16.36 6.52
N ILE A 5 23.05 17.03 7.29
CA ILE A 5 22.06 16.37 8.15
C ILE A 5 20.95 15.87 7.22
N ILE A 6 20.90 14.55 6.99
CA ILE A 6 19.78 13.91 6.32
C ILE A 6 18.65 13.83 7.35
N PHE A 7 17.60 14.64 7.16
CA PHE A 7 16.35 14.56 7.92
C PHE A 7 15.64 13.25 7.53
N LEU A 8 15.74 12.23 8.37
CA LEU A 8 14.93 11.01 8.25
C LEU A 8 13.59 11.31 8.92
N ILE A 9 12.59 11.67 8.11
CA ILE A 9 11.22 11.90 8.59
C ILE A 9 10.61 10.52 8.86
N PHE A 10 10.60 10.09 10.12
CA PHE A 10 9.80 8.95 10.58
C PHE A 10 8.33 9.40 10.61
N GLU A 11 7.59 9.15 9.53
CA GLU A 11 6.14 9.31 9.54
C GLU A 11 5.50 8.09 10.20
N THR A 12 4.90 8.29 11.38
CA THR A 12 4.02 7.32 12.03
C THR A 12 2.74 7.19 11.20
N TYR A 13 2.65 6.16 10.37
CA TYR A 13 1.45 5.88 9.57
C TYR A 13 0.37 5.16 10.39
N TYR A 14 -0.82 5.74 10.33
CA TYR A 14 -2.07 5.30 10.93
C TYR A 14 -2.38 3.83 10.61
N ILE A 15 -2.82 3.08 11.61
CA ILE A 15 -3.40 1.73 11.45
C ILE A 15 -4.84 1.94 10.96
N SER A 16 -5.05 1.83 9.65
CA SER A 16 -6.40 1.81 9.05
C SER A 16 -7.08 0.46 9.30
N ALA A 17 -8.35 0.47 9.71
CA ALA A 17 -9.19 -0.73 9.73
C ALA A 17 -9.43 -1.25 8.29
N PHE A 18 -9.34 -2.58 8.10
CA PHE A 18 -9.46 -3.26 6.80
C PHE A 18 -10.93 -3.58 6.49
N SER A 19 -11.38 -3.42 5.23
CA SER A 19 -12.78 -3.61 4.81
C SER A 19 -12.99 -4.57 3.64
N GLY A 20 -11.98 -4.78 2.80
CA GLY A 20 -12.10 -5.59 1.60
C GLY A 20 -11.47 -6.97 1.76
N LEU A 21 -12.10 -8.00 1.20
CA LEU A 21 -11.49 -9.29 0.90
C LEU A 21 -11.34 -9.39 -0.61
N HIS A 22 -10.13 -9.73 -1.07
CA HIS A 22 -9.84 -10.02 -2.47
C HIS A 22 -9.26 -11.42 -2.56
N GLU A 23 -9.94 -12.32 -3.25
CA GLU A 23 -9.48 -13.70 -3.41
C GLU A 23 -8.67 -13.87 -4.70
N ALA A 24 -7.58 -14.60 -4.62
CA ALA A 24 -6.76 -14.91 -5.79
C ALA A 24 -6.20 -16.35 -5.73
N GLU A 25 -6.16 -16.99 -6.89
CA GLU A 25 -5.60 -18.34 -7.04
C GLU A 25 -4.08 -18.27 -7.28
N VAL A 26 -3.33 -19.16 -6.63
CA VAL A 26 -1.89 -19.29 -6.88
C VAL A 26 -1.59 -19.49 -8.37
N GLY A 27 -0.60 -18.77 -8.88
CA GLY A 27 -0.12 -18.88 -10.25
C GLY A 27 -0.91 -18.09 -11.29
N LYS A 28 -2.04 -17.48 -10.91
CA LYS A 28 -2.82 -16.58 -11.77
C LYS A 28 -2.41 -15.13 -11.57
N SER A 29 -2.77 -14.28 -12.54
CA SER A 29 -2.70 -12.83 -12.34
C SER A 29 -3.94 -12.32 -11.63
N THR A 30 -3.81 -11.25 -10.86
CA THR A 30 -4.95 -10.58 -10.23
C THR A 30 -4.72 -9.08 -10.14
N VAL A 31 -5.80 -8.31 -10.18
CA VAL A 31 -5.77 -6.84 -10.07
C VAL A 31 -6.51 -6.45 -8.80
N ILE A 32 -5.84 -5.71 -7.93
CA ILE A 32 -6.45 -5.14 -6.74
C ILE A 32 -6.72 -3.66 -7.05
N GLU A 33 -7.98 -3.27 -7.01
CA GLU A 33 -8.42 -1.89 -7.27
C GLU A 33 -8.61 -1.15 -5.94
N PHE A 34 -7.84 -0.09 -5.71
CA PHE A 34 -7.91 0.65 -4.44
C PHE A 34 -8.58 2.02 -4.58
N SER A 35 -8.30 2.73 -5.67
CA SER A 35 -8.78 4.10 -5.85
C SER A 35 -9.01 4.41 -7.33
N ARG A 36 -10.00 5.28 -7.57
CA ARG A 36 -10.25 5.91 -8.87
C ARG A 36 -9.48 7.22 -9.05
N GLU A 37 -8.79 7.66 -8.00
CA GLU A 37 -8.03 8.89 -7.95
C GLU A 37 -6.52 8.61 -8.00
N LYS A 38 -5.74 9.68 -8.22
CA LYS A 38 -4.29 9.59 -8.23
C LYS A 38 -3.77 9.24 -6.84
N ILE A 39 -2.89 8.25 -6.77
CA ILE A 39 -2.24 7.81 -5.54
C ILE A 39 -0.73 8.07 -5.58
N ARG A 40 -0.09 8.08 -4.41
CA ARG A 40 1.37 8.19 -4.26
C ARG A 40 2.07 6.83 -4.25
N GLY A 41 1.36 5.78 -3.85
CA GLY A 41 1.90 4.42 -3.80
C GLY A 41 0.96 3.45 -3.10
N PHE A 42 1.49 2.29 -2.77
CA PHE A 42 0.79 1.25 -2.03
C PHE A 42 1.55 0.89 -0.76
N SER A 43 0.85 0.35 0.21
CA SER A 43 1.44 -0.29 1.38
C SER A 43 0.89 -1.70 1.50
N ARG A 44 1.66 -2.60 2.12
CA ARG A 44 1.17 -3.90 2.54
C ARG A 44 1.71 -4.31 3.91
N ILE A 45 0.90 -5.04 4.66
CA ILE A 45 1.21 -5.57 5.98
C ILE A 45 0.95 -7.08 5.95
N PHE A 46 1.99 -7.87 6.19
CA PHE A 46 1.90 -9.33 6.26
C PHE A 46 1.44 -9.80 7.64
N GLU A 47 1.03 -11.07 7.75
CA GLU A 47 0.60 -11.67 9.04
C GLU A 47 1.67 -11.60 10.13
N ASN A 48 2.95 -11.66 9.75
CA ASN A 48 4.07 -11.52 10.69
C ASN A 48 4.34 -10.06 11.12
N GLY A 49 3.49 -9.11 10.71
CA GLY A 49 3.60 -7.69 11.02
C GLY A 49 4.58 -6.91 10.13
N THR A 50 5.32 -7.58 9.23
CA THR A 50 6.25 -6.91 8.31
C THR A 50 5.48 -5.96 7.41
N LYS A 51 5.99 -4.73 7.27
CA LYS A 51 5.41 -3.72 6.39
C LYS A 51 6.30 -3.43 5.20
N GLN A 52 5.66 -3.16 4.07
CA GLN A 52 6.35 -2.75 2.86
C GLN A 52 5.58 -1.65 2.14
N ILE A 53 6.31 -0.77 1.45
CA ILE A 53 5.75 0.34 0.68
C ILE A 53 6.18 0.21 -0.78
N TYR A 54 5.24 0.29 -1.71
CA TYR A 54 5.52 0.31 -3.13
C TYR A 54 5.76 1.74 -3.60
N ASP A 55 7.00 2.04 -3.99
CA ASP A 55 7.37 3.32 -4.56
C ASP A 55 7.04 3.34 -6.05
N LEU A 56 6.09 4.20 -6.46
CA LEU A 56 5.69 4.34 -7.86
C LEU A 56 6.79 4.94 -8.75
N ASN A 57 7.69 5.75 -8.20
CA ASN A 57 8.79 6.34 -8.97
C ASN A 57 9.89 5.30 -9.23
N GLY A 58 10.16 4.47 -8.22
CA GLY A 58 11.13 3.38 -8.32
C GLY A 58 10.58 2.13 -9.01
N ASN A 59 9.26 1.94 -8.99
CA ASN A 59 8.58 0.72 -9.37
C ASN A 59 9.09 -0.51 -8.59
N TYR A 60 9.30 -0.34 -7.28
CA TYR A 60 9.72 -1.41 -6.37
C TYR A 60 9.18 -1.25 -4.95
N TRP A 61 9.08 -2.38 -4.26
CA TRP A 61 8.77 -2.47 -2.83
C TRP A 61 9.97 -2.08 -1.98
N LYS A 62 9.73 -1.34 -0.91
CA LYS A 62 10.68 -0.97 0.14
C LYS A 62 10.25 -1.58 1.46
N ASP A 63 11.22 -1.99 2.28
CA ASP A 63 10.99 -2.36 3.67
C ASP A 63 10.78 -1.11 4.55
N GLU A 64 10.58 -1.32 5.85
CA GLU A 64 10.39 -0.25 6.84
C GLU A 64 11.62 0.68 6.98
N ASN A 65 12.80 0.22 6.56
CA ASN A 65 14.03 1.00 6.56
C ASN A 65 14.26 1.74 5.23
N GLY A 66 13.35 1.58 4.26
CA GLY A 66 13.45 2.17 2.93
C GLY A 66 14.34 1.39 1.95
N ASN A 67 14.81 0.20 2.32
CA ASN A 67 15.63 -0.63 1.44
C ASN A 67 14.75 -1.37 0.43
N PRO A 68 15.18 -1.51 -0.84
CA PRO A 68 14.47 -2.30 -1.83
C PRO A 68 14.29 -3.75 -1.37
N VAL A 69 13.08 -4.28 -1.56
CA VAL A 69 12.74 -5.68 -1.35
C VAL A 69 12.80 -6.42 -2.68
N GLY A 70 13.33 -7.64 -2.65
CA GLY A 70 13.39 -8.52 -3.81
C GLY A 70 12.01 -8.81 -4.43
N ASN A 71 12.00 -9.13 -5.73
CA ASN A 71 10.82 -9.55 -6.51
C ASN A 71 9.76 -8.47 -6.82
N SER A 72 10.17 -7.22 -7.04
CA SER A 72 9.25 -6.16 -7.46
C SER A 72 8.72 -6.30 -8.90
N GLY A 73 9.42 -7.04 -9.77
CA GLY A 73 9.03 -7.25 -11.17
C GLY A 73 7.71 -8.02 -11.38
N ASN A 74 7.19 -8.66 -10.32
CA ASN A 74 5.89 -9.34 -10.31
C ASN A 74 4.70 -8.36 -10.20
N TYR A 75 4.95 -7.10 -9.83
CA TYR A 75 3.92 -6.09 -9.62
C TYR A 75 3.97 -5.03 -10.69
N ILE A 76 2.79 -4.54 -11.09
CA ILE A 76 2.65 -3.41 -12.01
C ILE A 76 1.63 -2.46 -11.42
N PHE A 77 1.99 -1.19 -11.32
CA PHE A 77 1.02 -0.14 -11.09
C PHE A 77 0.18 0.08 -12.36
N THR A 78 -1.13 0.00 -12.19
CA THR A 78 -2.12 0.31 -13.22
C THR A 78 -2.85 1.58 -12.78
N PRO A 79 -2.63 2.73 -13.48
CA PRO A 79 -3.33 3.97 -13.16
C PRO A 79 -4.86 3.80 -13.23
N PRO A 80 -5.64 4.53 -12.41
CA PRO A 80 -5.19 5.60 -11.50
C PRO A 80 -4.73 5.11 -10.11
N GLY A 81 -5.13 3.90 -9.69
CA GLY A 81 -4.95 3.45 -8.31
C GLY A 81 -5.06 1.93 -8.12
N SER A 82 -4.67 1.14 -9.12
CA SER A 82 -4.76 -0.33 -9.07
C SER A 82 -3.37 -0.97 -9.11
N LEU A 83 -3.25 -2.15 -8.49
CA LEU A 83 -2.03 -2.96 -8.48
C LEU A 83 -2.31 -4.30 -9.15
N LEU A 84 -1.61 -4.57 -10.25
CA LEU A 84 -1.59 -5.89 -10.89
C LEU A 84 -0.48 -6.73 -10.28
N ILE A 85 -0.83 -7.93 -9.81
CA ILE A 85 0.11 -9.01 -9.47
C ILE A 85 0.10 -9.98 -10.65
N LYS A 86 1.22 -10.11 -11.36
CA LYS A 86 1.30 -10.93 -12.59
C LYS A 86 1.13 -12.42 -12.29
N LYS A 87 1.75 -12.89 -11.21
CA LYS A 87 1.69 -14.28 -10.78
C LYS A 87 1.59 -14.34 -9.27
N VAL A 88 0.40 -14.63 -8.77
CA VAL A 88 0.13 -14.71 -7.33
C VAL A 88 0.83 -15.92 -6.72
N THR A 89 1.39 -15.72 -5.54
CA THR A 89 2.05 -16.72 -4.70
C THR A 89 1.46 -16.65 -3.29
N LYS A 90 1.64 -17.71 -2.49
CA LYS A 90 1.19 -17.68 -1.09
C LYS A 90 1.84 -16.55 -0.28
N SER A 91 3.07 -16.15 -0.63
CA SER A 91 3.75 -15.00 -0.01
C SER A 91 3.16 -13.64 -0.38
N ASP A 92 2.23 -13.56 -1.34
CA ASP A 92 1.55 -12.30 -1.65
C ASP A 92 0.42 -11.99 -0.68
N ALA A 93 -0.06 -12.97 0.09
CA ALA A 93 -1.13 -12.80 1.07
C ALA A 93 -0.74 -11.76 2.13
N ALA A 94 -1.46 -10.65 2.12
CA ALA A 94 -1.19 -9.50 2.97
C ALA A 94 -2.40 -8.57 2.97
N HIS A 95 -2.41 -7.65 3.92
CA HIS A 95 -3.31 -6.51 3.89
C HIS A 95 -2.69 -5.39 3.07
N TYR A 96 -3.27 -5.08 1.93
CA TYR A 96 -2.84 -3.99 1.06
C TYR A 96 -3.66 -2.73 1.32
N ASN A 97 -3.05 -1.56 1.16
CA ASN A 97 -3.74 -0.29 1.12
C ASN A 97 -3.08 0.66 0.11
N HIS A 98 -3.78 1.69 -0.35
CA HIS A 98 -3.18 2.76 -1.13
C HIS A 98 -2.72 3.90 -0.23
N ILE A 99 -1.75 4.66 -0.71
CA ILE A 99 -1.27 5.89 -0.09
C ILE A 99 -1.82 7.04 -0.93
N PRO A 100 -2.75 7.87 -0.42
CA PRO A 100 -3.35 8.95 -1.19
C PRO A 100 -2.30 9.98 -1.62
N TRP A 101 -2.55 10.66 -2.74
CA TRP A 101 -1.64 11.71 -3.24
C TRP A 101 -1.65 12.94 -2.34
N ASN A 102 -2.83 13.34 -1.84
CA ASN A 102 -2.98 14.41 -0.87
C ASN A 102 -3.37 13.83 0.50
N LEU A 103 -2.57 14.07 1.53
CA LEU A 103 -2.88 13.62 2.89
C LEU A 103 -4.06 14.39 3.53
N GLN A 104 -4.48 15.52 2.94
CA GLN A 104 -5.65 16.29 3.37
C GLN A 104 -6.98 15.56 3.12
N ASP A 105 -7.01 14.58 2.22
CA ASP A 105 -8.20 13.77 1.95
C ASP A 105 -8.56 12.83 3.13
N LEU A 106 -7.68 12.75 4.13
CA LEU A 106 -7.95 12.01 5.37
C LEU A 106 -8.70 12.83 6.43
N THR A 107 -8.87 14.14 6.25
CA THR A 107 -9.37 15.01 7.32
C THR A 107 -10.14 16.23 6.81
N ILE A 108 -11.42 16.08 6.47
CA ILE A 108 -12.43 17.11 6.81
C ILE A 108 -13.78 16.43 7.07
N SER A 109 -14.04 16.06 8.32
CA SER A 109 -15.42 15.87 8.77
C SER A 109 -15.86 17.13 9.53
N PRO A 110 -17.04 17.71 9.25
CA PRO A 110 -17.57 18.82 10.03
C PRO A 110 -17.62 18.46 11.53
N PRO A 111 -17.46 19.44 12.45
CA PRO A 111 -17.60 19.18 13.88
C PRO A 111 -18.94 18.48 14.18
N GLY A 112 -18.90 17.29 14.76
CA GLY A 112 -20.08 16.50 15.11
C GLY A 112 -20.46 15.39 14.12
N VAL A 113 -19.72 15.22 13.02
CA VAL A 113 -19.80 14.01 12.20
C VAL A 113 -18.49 13.26 12.38
N GLN A 114 -18.53 12.06 12.96
CA GLN A 114 -17.41 11.13 12.84
C GLN A 114 -17.62 10.39 11.52
N ILE A 115 -17.14 10.96 10.41
CA ILE A 115 -16.94 10.15 9.20
C ILE A 115 -15.72 9.28 9.51
N ASP A 116 -15.97 8.00 9.79
CA ASP A 116 -14.93 6.98 9.89
C ASP A 116 -14.12 7.04 8.57
N PRO A 117 -12.84 7.49 8.60
CA PRO A 117 -12.07 7.68 7.38
C PRO A 117 -12.02 6.34 6.67
N GLY A 118 -12.63 6.31 5.48
CA GLY A 118 -13.05 5.10 4.78
C GLY A 118 -12.08 3.95 4.99
N GLN A 119 -12.61 2.82 5.45
CA GLN A 119 -11.89 1.57 5.47
C GLN A 119 -11.37 1.30 4.05
N THR A 120 -10.07 1.45 3.83
CA THR A 120 -9.45 1.51 2.48
C THR A 120 -8.52 0.32 2.22
N GLY A 121 -8.29 -0.50 3.23
CA GLY A 121 -7.43 -1.67 3.13
C GLY A 121 -8.16 -2.91 2.62
N ILE A 122 -7.53 -3.61 1.68
CA ILE A 122 -8.00 -4.87 1.08
C ILE A 122 -7.07 -5.99 1.55
N PHE A 123 -7.62 -7.02 2.17
CA PHE A 123 -6.89 -8.26 2.43
C PHE A 123 -6.87 -9.13 1.18
N LEU A 124 -5.68 -9.43 0.68
CA LEU A 124 -5.48 -10.41 -0.38
C LEU A 124 -5.43 -11.81 0.24
N HIS A 125 -6.49 -12.59 0.07
CA HIS A 125 -6.52 -14.00 0.41
C HIS A 125 -6.09 -14.84 -0.78
N VAL A 126 -5.12 -15.74 -0.59
CA VAL A 126 -4.55 -16.56 -1.65
C VAL A 126 -4.89 -18.03 -1.43
N PHE A 127 -5.64 -18.65 -2.34
CA PHE A 127 -6.01 -20.07 -2.28
C PHE A 127 -5.25 -20.93 -3.27
#